data_AF-A0A0Q5FB17-F1
#
_entry.id   AF-A0A0Q5FB17-F1
#
_cell.length_a   1.000
_cell.length_b   1.000
_cell.length_c   1.000
_cell.angle_alpha   90.00
_cell.angle_beta   90.00
_cell.angle_gamma   90.00
#
_symmetry.space_group_name_H-M   'P 1'
#
loop_
_entity.id
_entity.type
_entity.pdbx_description
1 polymer ?
#
loop_
_entity_poly.entity_id
_entity_poly.type
_entity_poly.pdbx_seq_one_letter_code
_entity_poly.pdbx_strand_id
1 'polypeptide(L)'
;MTLTEAQTTKPATDALTDLVNTARTRAARERNTIGGSARRANDLDAIANTLDGARTRLVEDGIEYLDAAWAFVDAGRKQIATAYGSTSLLNLVRAETAGKRRRG
;
A
#
# COMPACT_ATOMS: atom_id res chain seq x y z
N MET A 1 19.91 1.39 -20.02
CA MET A 1 18.56 0.80 -20.14
C MET A 1 18.19 0.63 -21.60
N THR A 2 18.08 -0.61 -22.07
CA THR A 2 17.59 -0.92 -23.42
C THR A 2 16.06 -0.90 -23.47
N LEU A 3 15.46 -0.81 -24.67
CA LEU A 3 14.00 -0.83 -24.82
C LEU A 3 13.37 -2.12 -24.25
N THR A 4 14.09 -3.24 -24.36
CA THR A 4 13.69 -4.55 -23.83
C THR A 4 13.74 -4.56 -22.31
N GLU A 5 14.81 -4.03 -21.69
CA GLU A 5 14.89 -3.90 -20.22
C GLU A 5 13.77 -3.04 -19.66
N ALA A 6 13.45 -1.93 -20.33
CA ALA A 6 12.33 -1.06 -19.94
C ALA A 6 10.98 -1.78 -19.99
N GLN A 7 10.77 -2.63 -21.00
CA GLN A 7 9.56 -3.44 -21.09
C GLN A 7 9.50 -4.51 -19.99
N THR A 8 10.63 -5.07 -19.58
CA THR A 8 10.68 -6.10 -18.54
C THR A 8 10.46 -5.54 -17.13
N THR A 9 10.99 -4.37 -16.81
CA THR A 9 10.81 -3.76 -15.47
C THR A 9 9.49 -3.01 -15.33
N LYS A 10 8.85 -2.64 -16.45
CA LYS A 10 7.59 -1.86 -16.46
C LYS A 10 6.50 -2.41 -15.54
N PRO A 11 6.16 -3.71 -15.52
CA PRO A 11 5.13 -4.23 -14.63
C PRO A 11 5.43 -4.02 -13.15
N ALA A 12 6.70 -4.17 -12.73
CA ALA A 12 7.11 -3.93 -11.36
C ALA A 12 7.10 -2.44 -11.01
N THR A 13 7.54 -1.57 -11.93
CA THR A 13 7.48 -0.11 -11.78
C THR A 13 6.05 0.40 -11.64
N ASP A 14 5.13 -0.11 -12.45
CA ASP A 14 3.71 0.22 -12.39
C ASP A 14 3.10 -0.25 -11.05
N ALA A 15 3.40 -1.50 -10.64
CA ALA A 15 2.93 -2.03 -9.37
C ALA A 15 3.44 -1.24 -8.15
N LEU A 16 4.72 -0.84 -8.14
CA LEU A 16 5.28 0.01 -7.08
C LEU A 16 4.60 1.38 -7.07
N THR A 17 4.37 1.98 -8.25
CA THR A 17 3.68 3.27 -8.37
C THR A 17 2.26 3.21 -7.79
N ASP A 18 1.50 2.17 -8.12
CA ASP A 18 0.15 1.98 -7.60
C ASP A 18 0.13 1.82 -6.07
N LEU A 19 1.09 1.10 -5.50
CA LEU A 19 1.20 0.94 -4.05
C LEU A 19 1.60 2.23 -3.34
N VAL A 20 2.54 3.00 -3.91
CA VAL A 20 2.93 4.33 -3.40
C VAL A 20 1.70 5.25 -3.37
N ASN A 21 0.96 5.32 -4.49
CA ASN A 21 -0.24 6.15 -4.59
C ASN A 21 -1.33 5.68 -3.62
N THR A 22 -1.50 4.38 -3.46
CA THR A 22 -2.45 3.78 -2.52
C THR A 22 -2.10 4.16 -1.08
N ALA A 23 -0.83 4.01 -0.68
CA ALA A 23 -0.35 4.35 0.65
C ALA A 23 -0.53 5.84 0.95
N ARG A 24 -0.12 6.73 0.04
CA ARG A 24 -0.29 8.19 0.18
C ARG A 24 -1.77 8.60 0.27
N THR A 25 -2.62 8.04 -0.60
CA THR A 25 -4.07 8.30 -0.57
C THR A 25 -4.68 7.90 0.78
N ARG A 26 -4.26 6.75 1.29
CA ARG A 26 -4.69 6.21 2.58
C ARG A 26 -4.19 7.05 3.75
N ALA A 27 -2.92 7.49 3.74
CA ALA A 27 -2.38 8.41 4.74
C ALA A 27 -3.15 9.74 4.77
N ALA A 28 -3.45 10.31 3.59
CA ALA A 28 -4.25 11.52 3.48
C ALA A 28 -5.66 11.34 4.07
N ARG A 29 -6.30 10.18 3.83
CA ARG A 29 -7.60 9.86 4.43
C ARG A 29 -7.52 9.78 5.95
N GLU A 30 -6.50 9.13 6.52
CA GLU A 30 -6.30 9.07 7.97
C GLU A 30 -6.11 10.48 8.58
N ARG A 31 -5.40 11.38 7.89
CA ARG A 31 -5.22 12.77 8.35
C ARG A 31 -6.50 13.60 8.29
N ASN A 32 -7.30 13.40 7.24
CA ASN A 32 -8.48 14.22 6.97
C ASN A 32 -9.76 13.69 7.62
N THR A 33 -9.71 12.52 8.28
CA THR A 33 -10.86 11.93 8.98
C THR A 33 -10.88 12.39 10.44
N ILE A 34 -12.04 12.84 10.91
CA ILE A 34 -12.25 13.14 12.34
C ILE A 34 -12.06 11.85 13.15
N GLY A 35 -11.10 11.84 14.07
CA GLY A 35 -10.70 10.65 14.83
C GLY A 35 -9.73 9.71 14.10
N GLY A 36 -9.19 10.12 12.95
CA GLY A 36 -8.15 9.39 12.24
C GLY A 36 -6.83 9.35 12.99
N SER A 37 -6.00 8.34 12.69
CA SER A 37 -4.76 8.10 13.44
C SER A 37 -3.56 8.74 12.77
N ALA A 38 -3.01 9.78 13.40
CA ALA A 38 -1.77 10.42 12.94
C ALA A 38 -0.61 9.41 12.84
N ARG A 39 -0.55 8.44 13.76
CA ARG A 39 0.44 7.36 13.72
C ARG A 39 0.26 6.49 12.48
N ARG A 40 -0.96 6.04 12.18
CA ARG A 40 -1.23 5.24 10.97
C ARG A 40 -0.92 6.00 9.69
N ALA A 41 -1.25 7.29 9.64
CA ALA A 41 -0.90 8.14 8.52
C ALA A 41 0.62 8.20 8.30
N ASN A 42 1.39 8.36 9.38
CA ASN A 42 2.86 8.40 9.30
C ASN A 42 3.45 7.03 8.91
N ASP A 43 2.89 5.93 9.43
CA ASP A 43 3.31 4.57 9.04
C ASP A 43 3.06 4.33 7.54
N LEU A 44 1.92 4.78 7.01
CA LEU A 44 1.60 4.69 5.58
C LEU A 44 2.53 5.55 4.70
N ASP A 45 2.88 6.75 5.16
CA ASP A 45 3.84 7.60 4.46
C ASP A 45 5.25 6.98 4.47
N ALA A 46 5.66 6.37 5.57
CA ALA A 46 6.93 5.64 5.64
C ALA A 46 6.96 4.49 4.63
N ILE A 47 5.88 3.70 4.54
CA ILE A 47 5.74 2.64 3.52
C ILE A 47 5.82 3.22 2.11
N ALA A 48 5.10 4.31 1.84
CA ALA A 48 5.12 4.97 0.55
C ALA A 48 6.55 5.40 0.15
N ASN A 49 7.30 5.98 1.07
CA ASN A 49 8.67 6.41 0.82
C ASN A 49 9.62 5.23 0.55
N THR A 50 9.47 4.11 1.27
CA THR A 50 10.26 2.90 1.00
C THR A 50 9.97 2.32 -0.38
N LEU A 51 8.70 2.23 -0.78
CA LEU A 51 8.31 1.73 -2.09
C LEU A 51 8.74 2.66 -3.22
N ASP A 52 8.71 3.98 -2.99
CA ASP A 52 9.21 4.97 -3.94
C ASP A 52 10.73 4.82 -4.14
N GLY A 53 11.48 4.60 -3.05
CA GLY A 53 12.91 4.29 -3.12
C GLY A 53 13.22 3.01 -3.90
N ALA A 54 12.43 1.95 -3.70
CA ALA A 54 12.56 0.70 -4.47
C ALA A 54 12.25 0.92 -5.97
N ARG A 55 11.29 1.79 -6.28
CA ARG A 55 10.96 2.17 -7.67
C ARG A 55 12.11 2.94 -8.31
N THR A 56 12.70 3.90 -7.60
CA THR A 56 13.87 4.65 -8.08
C THR A 56 15.03 3.71 -8.37
N ARG A 57 15.34 2.79 -7.45
CA ARG A 57 16.37 1.76 -7.64
C ARG A 57 16.09 0.87 -8.85
N LEU A 58 14.85 0.44 -9.06
CA LEU A 58 14.49 -0.35 -10.24
C LEU A 58 14.69 0.41 -11.56
N VAL A 59 14.50 1.73 -11.56
CA VAL A 59 14.74 2.58 -12.74
C VAL A 59 16.24 2.79 -12.97
N GLU A 60 17.02 2.95 -11.91
CA GLU A 60 18.48 3.19 -11.97
C GLU A 60 19.26 1.91 -12.29
N ASP A 61 19.02 0.84 -11.53
CA ASP A 61 19.74 -0.42 -11.57
C ASP A 61 19.12 -1.40 -12.60
N GLY A 62 17.89 -1.13 -13.06
CA GLY A 62 17.25 -1.90 -14.11
C GLY A 62 16.92 -3.34 -13.71
N ILE A 63 17.11 -4.28 -14.63
CA ILE A 63 16.66 -5.67 -14.48
C ILE A 63 17.34 -6.40 -13.32
N GLU A 64 18.56 -5.99 -12.95
CA GLU A 64 19.33 -6.58 -11.86
C GLU A 64 18.64 -6.39 -10.50
N TYR A 65 17.81 -5.35 -10.38
CA TYR A 65 17.04 -5.06 -9.17
C TYR A 65 15.60 -5.60 -9.22
N LEU A 66 15.20 -6.30 -10.29
CA LEU A 66 13.81 -6.70 -10.52
C LEU A 66 13.27 -7.64 -9.43
N ASP A 67 14.07 -8.61 -9.00
CA ASP A 67 13.66 -9.57 -7.95
C ASP A 67 13.49 -8.86 -6.60
N ALA A 68 14.40 -7.93 -6.28
CA ALA A 68 14.29 -7.11 -5.08
C ALA A 68 13.04 -6.23 -5.14
N ALA A 69 12.77 -5.60 -6.28
CA ALA A 69 11.58 -4.78 -6.50
C ALA A 69 10.28 -5.58 -6.28
N TRP A 70 10.20 -6.82 -6.75
CA TRP A 70 9.05 -7.69 -6.48
C TRP A 70 8.90 -8.05 -5.00
N ALA A 71 10.00 -8.29 -4.29
CA ALA A 71 9.95 -8.50 -2.85
C ALA A 71 9.38 -7.26 -2.11
N PHE A 72 9.74 -6.05 -2.54
CA PHE A 72 9.14 -4.81 -2.02
C PHE A 72 7.65 -4.68 -2.34
N VAL A 73 7.21 -5.06 -3.54
CA VAL A 73 5.78 -5.08 -3.91
C VAL A 73 5.00 -5.98 -2.96
N ASP A 74 5.48 -7.21 -2.71
CA ASP A 74 4.80 -8.16 -1.84
C ASP A 74 4.79 -7.72 -0.38
N ALA A 75 5.90 -7.17 0.12
CA ALA A 75 5.97 -6.61 1.46
C ALA A 75 5.03 -5.40 1.61
N GLY A 76 5.03 -4.48 0.63
CA GLY A 76 4.18 -3.30 0.61
C GLY A 76 2.70 -3.65 0.64
N ARG A 77 2.27 -4.64 -0.16
CA ARG A 77 0.90 -5.17 -0.13
C ARG A 77 0.49 -5.66 1.26
N LYS A 78 1.34 -6.48 1.90
CA LYS A 78 1.08 -7.02 3.25
C LYS A 78 1.01 -5.92 4.31
N GLN A 79 1.93 -4.96 4.27
CA GLN A 79 1.97 -3.87 5.25
C GLN A 79 0.79 -2.90 5.10
N ILE A 80 0.46 -2.48 3.87
CA ILE A 80 -0.71 -1.63 3.60
C ILE A 80 -2.00 -2.33 4.00
N ALA A 81 -2.11 -3.64 3.75
CA ALA A 81 -3.26 -4.43 4.20
C ALA A 81 -3.34 -4.50 5.73
N THR A 82 -2.22 -4.72 6.42
CA THR A 82 -2.16 -4.81 7.90
C THR A 82 -2.48 -3.48 8.58
N ALA A 83 -1.96 -2.37 8.05
CA ALA A 83 -2.27 -1.02 8.53
C ALA A 83 -3.79 -0.72 8.52
N TYR A 84 -4.54 -1.36 7.62
CA TYR A 84 -6.00 -1.27 7.51
C TYR A 84 -6.77 -2.46 8.11
N GLY A 85 -6.10 -3.61 8.29
CA GLY A 85 -6.70 -4.88 8.67
C GLY A 85 -7.29 -4.91 10.08
N SER A 86 -6.88 -4.01 10.97
CA SER A 86 -7.47 -3.91 12.31
C SER A 86 -8.81 -3.16 12.36
N THR A 87 -9.22 -2.48 11.29
CA THR A 87 -10.49 -1.71 11.28
C THR A 87 -11.64 -2.48 10.60
N SER A 88 -11.32 -3.41 9.69
CA SER A 88 -12.35 -4.07 8.86
C SER A 88 -13.17 -5.12 9.61
N LEU A 89 -12.56 -5.92 10.49
CA LEU A 89 -13.31 -6.93 11.27
C LEU A 89 -14.25 -6.29 12.30
N LEU A 90 -13.84 -5.21 12.96
CA LEU A 90 -14.70 -4.51 13.93
C LEU A 90 -15.90 -3.83 13.25
N ASN A 91 -15.72 -3.30 12.03
CA ASN A 91 -16.82 -2.72 11.26
C ASN A 91 -17.75 -3.78 10.68
N LEU A 92 -17.23 -4.94 10.24
CA LEU A 92 -18.04 -6.06 9.78
C LEU A 92 -18.87 -6.68 10.93
N VAL A 93 -18.25 -6.91 12.09
CA VAL A 93 -18.92 -7.45 13.29
C VAL A 93 -19.95 -6.47 13.87
N ARG A 94 -19.68 -5.14 13.83
CA ARG A 94 -20.69 -4.13 14.21
C ARG A 94 -21.87 -4.08 13.24
N ALA A 95 -21.63 -4.21 11.93
CA ALA A 95 -22.71 -4.24 10.94
C ALA A 95 -23.61 -5.48 11.10
N GLU A 96 -23.01 -6.63 11.41
CA GLU A 96 -23.73 -7.89 11.62
C GLU A 96 -24.53 -7.93 12.93
N THR A 97 -24.00 -7.35 14.01
CA THR A 97 -24.70 -7.25 15.30
C THR A 97 -25.82 -6.19 15.31
N ALA A 98 -25.68 -5.11 14.53
CA ALA A 98 -26.72 -4.09 14.38
C ALA A 98 -27.92 -4.56 13.51
N GLY A 99 -27.67 -5.38 12.50
CA GLY A 99 -28.72 -5.94 11.62
C GLY A 99 -29.62 -6.97 12.31
N LYS A 100 -29.09 -7.72 13.29
CA LYS A 100 -29.83 -8.80 13.96
C LYS A 100 -30.88 -8.30 14.97
N ARG A 101 -30.74 -7.08 15.49
CA ARG A 101 -31.69 -6.47 16.46
C ARG A 101 -32.93 -5.82 15.84
N ARG A 102 -33.03 -5.76 14.50
CA ARG A 102 -34.19 -5.20 13.78
C ARG A 102 -35.13 -6.25 13.18
N ARG A 103 -34.91 -7.53 13.49
CA ARG A 103 -35.77 -8.67 13.09
C ARG A 103 -36.17 -9.52 14.30
N GLY A 104 -36.66 -8.86 15.35
CA GLY A 104 -37.25 -9.49 16.53
C GLY A 104 -38.46 -8.69 16.96
#